data_AF-A0A1U8HYI7-F1
#
_entry.id   AF-A0A1U8HYI7-F1
#
_cell.length_a   1.000
_cell.length_b   1.000
_cell.length_c   1.000
_cell.angle_alpha   90.00
_cell.angle_beta   90.00
_cell.angle_gamma   90.00
#
_symmetry.space_group_name_H-M   'P 1'
#
loop_
_entity.id
_entity.type
_entity.pdbx_description
1 polymer ?
#
loop_
_entity_poly.entity_id
_entity_poly.type
_entity_poly.pdbx_seq_one_letter_code
_entity_poly.pdbx_strand_id
1 'polypeptide(L)'
;MGSYPIWSCLKYIPERLAGVTMVVPVINYRWPSFPDSLTREDYRRPLAKLLYWVAKYTPGLLHWSVTRKWFPSPSVMEEKPVFFNKRDMEALKKTEGFPMLTKERLREQSVFNTLRNDFLVCYGDWDFDPMELTSPFPQNQNCVHIWQGYEDKIVPFELQRCISKKLPWIQYHEVADGGHLLVHYNGLREAILRAMLLGEEHHLYRPSADKTVP
;
A
#
# COMPACT_ATOMS: atom_id res chain seq x y z
N MET A 1 -2.94 -4.94 0.72
CA MET A 1 -3.91 -4.50 -0.31
C MET A 1 -5.17 -3.83 0.26
N GLY A 2 -5.50 -3.91 1.56
CA GLY A 2 -6.79 -3.40 2.06
C GLY A 2 -7.03 -1.88 2.02
N SER A 3 -6.04 -1.03 1.74
CA SER A 3 -6.16 0.43 1.84
C SER A 3 -6.57 1.15 0.55
N TYR A 4 -6.42 0.55 -0.64
CA TYR A 4 -6.78 1.22 -1.88
C TYR A 4 -8.26 1.64 -1.99
N PRO A 5 -9.26 0.91 -1.44
CA PRO A 5 -10.67 1.31 -1.56
C PRO A 5 -10.97 2.67 -0.93
N ILE A 6 -10.12 3.15 -0.01
CA ILE A 6 -10.26 4.44 0.65
C ILE A 6 -10.28 5.59 -0.35
N TRP A 7 -9.55 5.50 -1.47
CA TRP A 7 -9.60 6.51 -2.53
C TRP A 7 -11.00 6.63 -3.14
N SER A 8 -11.69 5.50 -3.35
CA SER A 8 -13.07 5.50 -3.83
C SER A 8 -14.02 6.08 -2.78
N CYS A 9 -13.81 5.78 -1.49
CA CYS A 9 -14.60 6.37 -0.42
C CYS A 9 -14.43 7.90 -0.37
N LEU A 10 -13.20 8.40 -0.47
CA LEU A 10 -12.89 9.84 -0.51
C LEU A 10 -13.53 10.53 -1.72
N LYS A 11 -13.62 9.85 -2.87
CA LYS A 11 -14.27 10.40 -4.06
C LYS A 11 -15.79 10.41 -3.96
N TYR A 12 -16.39 9.29 -3.56
CA TYR A 12 -17.81 9.03 -3.79
C TYR A 12 -18.70 9.24 -2.56
N ILE A 13 -18.15 9.05 -1.36
CA ILE A 13 -18.90 9.17 -0.10
C ILE A 13 -18.09 9.91 0.99
N PRO A 14 -17.40 11.02 0.68
CA PRO A 14 -16.57 11.72 1.66
C PRO A 14 -17.36 12.18 2.89
N GLU A 15 -18.64 12.53 2.74
CA GLU A 15 -19.53 12.96 3.81
C GLU A 15 -19.83 11.87 4.85
N ARG A 16 -19.55 10.61 4.53
CA ARG A 16 -19.69 9.47 5.46
C ARG A 16 -18.43 9.19 6.27
N LEU A 17 -17.36 9.93 6.01
CA LEU A 17 -16.06 9.76 6.66
C LEU A 17 -15.88 10.88 7.68
N ALA A 18 -15.44 10.54 8.89
CA ALA A 18 -14.94 11.51 9.86
C ALA A 18 -13.44 11.82 9.66
N GLY A 19 -12.75 10.91 8.96
CA GLY A 19 -11.33 10.96 8.65
C GLY A 19 -10.86 9.59 8.18
N VAL A 20 -9.68 9.54 7.57
CA VAL A 20 -9.08 8.30 7.07
C VAL A 20 -7.60 8.26 7.36
N THR A 21 -7.10 7.07 7.69
CA THR A 21 -5.66 6.81 7.76
C THR A 21 -5.33 5.60 6.91
N MET A 22 -4.49 5.80 5.90
CA MET A 22 -3.95 4.73 5.07
C MET A 22 -2.53 4.41 5.51
N VAL A 23 -2.27 3.15 5.84
CA VAL A 23 -0.94 2.66 6.20
C VAL A 23 -0.41 1.84 5.04
N VAL A 24 0.80 2.17 4.58
CA VAL A 24 1.50 1.62 3.40
C VAL A 24 0.57 1.39 2.21
N PRO A 25 -0.19 2.41 1.76
CA PRO A 25 -1.18 2.21 0.73
C PRO A 25 -0.56 1.73 -0.57
N VAL A 26 -1.18 0.71 -1.17
CA VAL A 26 -0.78 0.24 -2.50
C VAL A 26 -1.11 1.33 -3.52
N ILE A 27 -0.23 1.50 -4.49
CA ILE A 27 -0.40 2.42 -5.61
C ILE A 27 -0.75 1.67 -6.89
N ASN A 28 -1.37 2.37 -7.84
CA ASN A 28 -1.58 1.85 -9.18
C ASN A 28 -0.73 2.63 -10.18
N TYR A 29 0.22 1.96 -10.83
CA TYR A 29 1.09 2.54 -11.87
C TYR A 29 0.33 3.00 -13.14
N ARG A 30 -0.99 2.80 -13.20
CA ARG A 30 -1.86 3.31 -14.26
C ARG A 30 -2.47 4.68 -13.96
N TRP A 31 -2.34 5.21 -12.73
CA TRP A 31 -2.85 6.54 -12.41
C TRP A 31 -2.15 7.61 -13.27
N PRO A 32 -2.87 8.33 -14.15
CA PRO A 32 -2.29 9.25 -15.12
C PRO A 32 -1.43 10.37 -14.54
N SER A 33 -1.74 10.83 -13.33
CA SER A 33 -1.06 11.96 -12.70
C SER A 33 0.32 11.62 -12.14
N PHE A 34 0.74 10.35 -12.17
CA PHE A 34 2.11 10.01 -11.81
C PHE A 34 3.09 10.45 -12.91
N PRO A 35 4.20 11.12 -12.56
CA PRO A 35 5.20 11.49 -13.54
C PRO A 35 5.87 10.23 -14.12
N ASP A 36 6.04 10.22 -15.43
CA ASP A 36 6.70 9.11 -16.13
C ASP A 36 8.14 8.92 -15.67
N SER A 37 8.85 10.00 -15.30
CA SER A 37 10.22 9.92 -14.75
C SER A 37 10.28 8.99 -13.52
N LEU A 38 9.28 9.06 -12.64
CA LEU A 38 9.25 8.30 -11.40
C LEU A 38 8.78 6.84 -11.61
N THR A 39 7.89 6.61 -12.57
CA THR A 39 7.30 5.27 -12.79
C THR A 39 8.02 4.45 -13.85
N ARG A 40 8.75 5.07 -14.79
CA ARG A 40 9.42 4.37 -15.90
C ARG A 40 10.61 3.53 -15.45
N GLU A 41 11.36 4.02 -14.47
CA GLU A 41 12.56 3.36 -13.97
C GLU A 41 12.27 2.34 -12.86
N ASP A 42 11.02 2.29 -12.37
CA ASP A 42 10.62 1.33 -11.35
C ASP A 42 10.34 -0.06 -11.95
N TYR A 43 11.19 -1.04 -11.61
CA TYR A 43 11.06 -2.43 -12.03
C TYR A 43 9.73 -3.08 -11.62
N ARG A 44 9.05 -2.55 -10.59
CA ARG A 44 7.75 -3.04 -10.13
C ARG A 44 6.63 -2.74 -11.12
N ARG A 45 6.76 -1.70 -11.96
CA ARG A 45 5.75 -1.34 -12.98
C ARG A 45 5.53 -2.46 -14.01
N PRO A 46 6.55 -2.97 -14.73
CA PRO A 46 6.35 -4.09 -15.66
C PRO A 46 5.94 -5.37 -14.94
N LEU A 47 6.43 -5.62 -13.72
CA LEU A 47 6.02 -6.76 -12.91
C LEU A 47 4.52 -6.72 -12.57
N ALA A 48 4.01 -5.57 -12.09
CA ALA A 48 2.59 -5.38 -11.79
C ALA A 48 1.72 -5.55 -13.05
N LYS A 49 2.16 -5.02 -14.20
CA LYS A 49 1.47 -5.22 -15.48
C LYS A 49 1.39 -6.70 -15.88
N LEU A 50 2.49 -7.44 -15.76
CA LEU A 50 2.54 -8.88 -16.06
C LEU A 50 1.63 -9.67 -15.12
N LEU A 51 1.73 -9.43 -13.81
CA LEU A 51 0.89 -10.09 -12.81
C LEU A 51 -0.60 -9.80 -13.02
N TYR A 52 -0.95 -8.55 -13.36
CA TYR A 52 -2.32 -8.17 -13.71
C TYR A 52 -2.82 -8.94 -14.93
N TRP A 53 -2.01 -9.02 -15.99
CA TRP A 53 -2.37 -9.75 -17.20
C TRP A 53 -2.60 -11.24 -16.91
N VAL A 54 -1.68 -11.88 -16.18
CA VAL A 54 -1.81 -13.30 -15.78
C VAL A 54 -3.06 -13.52 -14.90
N ALA A 55 -3.28 -12.65 -13.91
CA ALA A 55 -4.45 -12.72 -13.05
C ALA A 55 -5.75 -12.57 -13.85
N LYS A 56 -5.79 -11.65 -14.83
CA LYS A 56 -7.00 -11.38 -15.61
C LYS A 56 -7.31 -12.50 -16.59
N TYR A 57 -6.34 -12.92 -17.40
CA TYR A 57 -6.58 -13.77 -18.57
C TYR A 57 -6.29 -15.25 -18.35
N THR A 58 -5.39 -15.61 -17.43
CA THR A 58 -5.00 -17.02 -17.19
C THR A 58 -5.12 -17.41 -15.71
N PRO A 59 -6.29 -17.20 -15.07
CA PRO A 59 -6.45 -17.42 -13.63
C PRO A 59 -6.22 -18.87 -13.20
N GLY A 60 -6.55 -19.86 -14.03
CA GLY A 60 -6.28 -21.27 -13.73
C GLY A 60 -4.79 -21.59 -13.68
N LEU A 61 -3.99 -21.02 -14.59
CA LEU A 61 -2.53 -21.17 -14.57
C LEU A 61 -1.92 -20.48 -13.35
N LEU A 62 -2.43 -19.29 -13.00
CA LEU A 62 -2.02 -18.58 -11.80
C LEU A 62 -2.32 -19.41 -10.53
N HIS A 63 -3.55 -19.92 -10.40
CA HIS A 63 -3.97 -20.76 -9.28
C HIS A 63 -3.12 -22.02 -9.17
N TRP A 64 -2.91 -22.72 -10.29
CA TRP A 64 -2.02 -23.88 -10.36
C TRP A 64 -0.59 -23.54 -9.93
N SER A 65 -0.07 -22.38 -10.36
CA SER A 65 1.29 -21.95 -10.03
C SER A 65 1.48 -21.64 -8.54
N VAL A 66 0.54 -20.91 -7.92
CA VAL A 66 0.63 -20.52 -6.50
C VAL A 66 0.37 -21.68 -5.54
N THR A 67 -0.34 -22.72 -5.98
CA THR A 67 -0.62 -23.92 -5.18
C THR A 67 0.47 -25.01 -5.30
N ARG A 68 1.35 -24.94 -6.31
CA ARG A 68 2.49 -25.85 -6.48
C ARG A 68 3.74 -25.40 -5.70
N LYS A 69 4.62 -26.36 -5.35
CA LYS A 69 5.90 -26.11 -4.66
C LYS A 69 6.95 -25.36 -5.51
N TRP A 70 6.70 -25.15 -6.80
CA TRP A 70 7.69 -24.59 -7.73
C TRP A 70 7.92 -23.09 -7.54
N PHE A 71 6.92 -22.38 -7.00
CA PHE A 71 7.12 -21.03 -6.49
C PHE A 71 7.37 -21.07 -4.97
N PRO A 72 8.30 -20.23 -4.47
CA PRO A 72 8.39 -19.99 -3.03
C PRO A 72 7.00 -19.59 -2.53
N SER A 73 6.58 -20.19 -1.41
CA SER A 73 5.34 -19.78 -0.74
C SER A 73 5.34 -18.28 -0.51
N PRO A 74 4.19 -17.59 -0.41
CA PRO A 74 4.16 -16.26 0.19
C PRO A 74 4.85 -16.23 1.56
N SER A 75 4.78 -17.33 2.34
CA SER A 75 5.57 -17.49 3.58
C SER A 75 7.08 -17.63 3.38
N VAL A 76 7.55 -17.99 2.19
CA VAL A 76 8.99 -17.94 1.80
C VAL A 76 9.36 -16.56 1.24
N MET A 77 8.39 -15.75 0.78
CA MET A 77 8.62 -14.32 0.52
C MET A 77 8.74 -13.54 1.83
N GLU A 78 7.98 -13.92 2.86
CA GLU A 78 8.08 -13.40 4.25
C GLU A 78 9.48 -13.58 4.84
N GLU A 79 10.22 -14.64 4.48
CA GLU A 79 11.59 -14.84 4.95
C GLU A 79 12.68 -14.20 4.07
N LYS A 80 12.32 -13.64 2.90
CA LYS A 80 13.30 -13.10 1.96
C LYS A 80 13.55 -11.62 2.21
N PRO A 81 14.81 -11.20 2.45
CA PRO A 81 15.17 -9.80 2.68
C PRO A 81 14.95 -8.89 1.46
N VAL A 82 14.54 -9.47 0.31
CA VAL A 82 14.20 -8.74 -0.91
C VAL A 82 12.88 -7.96 -0.76
N PHE A 83 11.93 -8.46 0.03
CA PHE A 83 10.60 -7.83 0.18
C PHE A 83 10.41 -7.10 1.50
N PHE A 84 11.11 -7.53 2.54
CA PHE A 84 10.93 -7.05 3.90
C PHE A 84 12.25 -6.50 4.44
N ASN A 85 12.18 -5.38 5.14
CA ASN A 85 13.34 -4.83 5.83
C ASN A 85 13.58 -5.55 7.17
N LYS A 86 14.64 -5.18 7.90
CA LYS A 86 14.99 -5.85 9.16
C LYS A 86 13.82 -5.82 10.18
N ARG A 87 13.13 -4.69 10.26
CA ARG A 87 12.05 -4.48 11.23
C ARG A 87 10.77 -5.21 10.85
N ASP A 88 10.46 -5.31 9.56
CA ASP A 88 9.41 -6.20 9.04
C ASP A 88 9.68 -7.66 9.38
N MET A 89 10.92 -8.12 9.21
CA MET A 89 11.31 -9.50 9.56
C MET A 89 11.15 -9.77 11.06
N GLU A 90 11.47 -8.81 11.92
CA GLU A 90 11.24 -8.90 13.37
C GLU A 90 9.74 -8.93 13.73
N ALA A 91 8.92 -8.19 12.99
CA ALA A 91 7.48 -8.20 13.14
C ALA A 91 6.87 -9.55 12.72
N LEU A 92 7.31 -10.12 11.60
CA LEU A 92 6.86 -11.44 11.11
C LEU A 92 7.18 -12.58 12.08
N LYS A 93 8.26 -12.48 12.86
CA LYS A 93 8.56 -13.47 13.92
C LYS A 93 7.54 -13.47 15.07
N LYS A 94 6.78 -12.39 15.23
CA LYS A 94 5.83 -12.18 16.33
C LYS A 94 4.38 -12.28 15.90
N THR A 95 4.11 -12.40 14.60
CA THR A 95 2.77 -12.43 14.02
C THR A 95 2.59 -13.68 13.17
N GLU A 96 1.35 -14.07 12.91
CA GLU A 96 1.04 -15.20 12.01
C GLU A 96 1.24 -14.85 10.52
N GLY A 97 1.98 -13.78 10.21
CA GLY A 97 2.20 -13.28 8.86
C GLY A 97 0.88 -12.93 8.16
N PHE A 98 0.74 -13.39 6.92
CA PHE A 98 -0.47 -13.22 6.12
C PHE A 98 -1.27 -14.53 6.01
N PRO A 99 -2.22 -14.81 6.94
CA PRO A 99 -2.88 -16.11 7.01
C PRO A 99 -3.61 -16.49 5.71
N MET A 100 -4.21 -15.52 5.00
CA MET A 100 -4.88 -15.77 3.71
C MET A 100 -3.93 -16.08 2.55
N LEU A 101 -2.66 -15.70 2.64
CA LEU A 101 -1.64 -15.96 1.62
C LEU A 101 -0.88 -17.28 1.86
N THR A 102 -1.25 -18.05 2.89
CA THR A 102 -0.68 -19.38 3.10
C THR A 102 -1.03 -20.32 1.95
N LYS A 103 -0.14 -21.27 1.65
CA LYS A 103 -0.32 -22.24 0.57
C LYS A 103 -1.59 -23.07 0.75
N GLU A 104 -1.90 -23.43 1.98
CA GLU A 104 -3.09 -24.18 2.36
C GLU A 104 -4.36 -23.40 2.01
N ARG A 105 -4.39 -22.11 2.34
CA ARG A 105 -5.56 -21.24 2.11
C ARG A 105 -5.71 -20.90 0.64
N LEU A 106 -4.61 -20.69 -0.09
CA LEU A 106 -4.65 -20.44 -1.54
C LEU A 106 -5.15 -21.64 -2.36
N ARG A 107 -5.18 -22.87 -1.80
CA ARG A 107 -5.85 -24.01 -2.44
C ARG A 107 -7.36 -23.87 -2.44
N GLU A 108 -7.93 -23.15 -1.47
CA GLU A 108 -9.37 -22.85 -1.44
C GLU A 108 -9.70 -21.88 -2.57
N GLN A 109 -10.54 -22.32 -3.51
CA GLN A 109 -10.89 -21.53 -4.69
C GLN A 109 -11.51 -20.18 -4.32
N SER A 110 -12.30 -20.13 -3.24
CA SER A 110 -12.92 -18.92 -2.72
C SER A 110 -11.90 -17.89 -2.24
N VAL A 111 -10.88 -18.33 -1.51
CA VAL A 111 -9.78 -17.47 -1.02
C VAL A 111 -8.96 -16.96 -2.19
N PHE A 112 -8.55 -17.84 -3.10
CA PHE A 112 -7.81 -17.45 -4.30
C PHE A 112 -8.58 -16.43 -5.15
N ASN A 113 -9.86 -16.70 -5.43
CA ASN A 113 -10.70 -15.79 -6.22
C ASN A 113 -10.86 -14.42 -5.53
N THR A 114 -11.04 -14.40 -4.21
CA THR A 114 -11.14 -13.15 -3.43
C THR A 114 -9.88 -12.31 -3.59
N LEU A 115 -8.70 -12.89 -3.33
CA LEU A 115 -7.42 -12.17 -3.42
C LEU A 115 -7.09 -11.74 -4.85
N ARG A 116 -7.39 -12.60 -5.82
CA ARG A 116 -7.24 -12.28 -7.24
C ARG A 116 -8.13 -11.09 -7.62
N ASN A 117 -9.39 -11.10 -7.22
CA ASN A 117 -10.32 -10.02 -7.54
C ASN A 117 -9.88 -8.71 -6.88
N ASP A 118 -9.45 -8.75 -5.61
CA ASP A 118 -8.89 -7.60 -4.90
C ASP A 118 -7.67 -7.01 -5.64
N PHE A 119 -6.77 -7.88 -6.11
CA PHE A 119 -5.63 -7.48 -6.94
C PHE A 119 -6.05 -6.84 -8.27
N LEU A 120 -7.04 -7.42 -8.95
CA LEU A 120 -7.55 -6.90 -10.22
C LEU A 120 -8.25 -5.55 -10.07
N VAL A 121 -8.94 -5.30 -8.95
CA VAL A 121 -9.53 -3.99 -8.65
C VAL A 121 -8.41 -2.98 -8.34
N CYS A 122 -7.45 -3.35 -7.50
CA CYS A 122 -6.34 -2.49 -7.11
C CYS A 122 -5.51 -1.99 -8.31
N TYR A 123 -5.11 -2.89 -9.21
CA TYR A 123 -4.25 -2.59 -10.38
C TYR A 123 -5.01 -2.47 -11.71
N GLY A 124 -6.34 -2.48 -11.64
CA GLY A 124 -7.23 -2.33 -12.80
C GLY A 124 -7.26 -0.91 -13.33
N ASP A 125 -8.17 -0.69 -14.28
CA ASP A 125 -8.47 0.64 -14.78
C ASP A 125 -9.47 1.29 -13.84
N TRP A 126 -9.12 2.47 -13.36
CA TRP A 126 -9.97 3.28 -12.49
C TRP A 126 -10.64 4.36 -13.33
N ASP A 127 -11.89 4.67 -13.01
CA ASP A 127 -12.65 5.76 -13.65
C ASP A 127 -12.28 7.14 -13.10
N PHE A 128 -11.25 7.21 -12.26
CA PHE A 128 -10.69 8.45 -11.74
C PHE A 128 -9.23 8.30 -11.36
N ASP A 129 -8.58 9.45 -11.25
CA ASP A 129 -7.25 9.57 -10.70
C ASP A 129 -7.35 10.11 -9.25
N PRO A 130 -6.84 9.36 -8.25
CA PRO A 130 -6.81 9.83 -6.88
C PRO A 130 -6.09 11.17 -6.67
N MET A 131 -5.09 11.48 -7.51
CA MET A 131 -4.31 12.72 -7.41
C MET A 131 -5.03 13.96 -7.96
N GLU A 132 -6.19 13.79 -8.59
CA GLU A 132 -7.05 14.89 -9.05
C GLU A 132 -8.19 15.21 -8.06
N LEU A 133 -8.22 14.52 -6.91
CA LEU A 133 -9.24 14.76 -5.89
C LEU A 133 -9.01 16.10 -5.18
N THR A 134 -10.08 16.89 -5.12
CA THR A 134 -10.14 18.07 -4.24
C THR A 134 -10.29 17.64 -2.79
N SER A 135 -9.88 18.50 -1.85
CA SER A 135 -10.05 18.21 -0.43
C SER A 135 -11.51 17.84 -0.11
N PRO A 136 -11.78 16.63 0.40
CA PRO A 136 -13.15 16.19 0.66
C PRO A 136 -13.72 16.77 1.97
N PHE A 137 -12.88 17.41 2.78
CA PHE A 137 -13.24 17.94 4.09
C PHE A 137 -13.23 19.49 4.08
N PRO A 138 -14.00 20.15 4.96
CA PRO A 138 -13.93 21.60 5.15
C PRO A 138 -12.50 22.10 5.42
N GLN A 139 -12.20 23.33 5.01
CA GLN A 139 -10.89 23.95 5.20
C GLN A 139 -10.41 23.83 6.66
N ASN A 140 -9.13 23.46 6.83
CA ASN A 140 -8.41 23.25 8.10
C ASN A 140 -8.68 21.92 8.84
N GLN A 141 -9.38 20.97 8.23
CA GLN A 141 -9.50 19.62 8.79
C GLN A 141 -8.42 18.69 8.21
N ASN A 142 -7.37 18.47 8.99
CA ASN A 142 -6.30 17.50 8.70
C ASN A 142 -6.78 16.06 8.99
N CYS A 143 -7.79 15.60 8.24
CA CYS A 143 -8.48 14.34 8.52
C CYS A 143 -8.02 13.17 7.64
N VAL A 144 -7.05 13.38 6.75
CA VAL A 144 -6.55 12.33 5.84
C VAL A 144 -5.06 12.14 6.08
N HIS A 145 -4.67 10.92 6.46
CA HIS A 145 -3.30 10.57 6.76
C HIS A 145 -2.80 9.45 5.85
N ILE A 146 -1.56 9.55 5.40
CA ILE A 146 -0.81 8.45 4.77
C ILE A 146 0.42 8.18 5.62
N TRP A 147 0.62 6.93 6.01
CA TRP A 147 1.80 6.45 6.72
C TRP A 147 2.59 5.51 5.83
N GLN A 148 3.86 5.81 5.58
CA GLN A 148 4.69 5.05 4.66
C GLN A 148 6.04 4.69 5.29
N GLY A 149 6.51 3.47 5.03
CA GLY A 149 7.86 3.07 5.39
C GLY A 149 8.85 3.60 4.36
N TYR A 150 9.93 4.25 4.79
CA TYR A 150 11.00 4.72 3.89
C TYR A 150 11.78 3.55 3.26
N GLU A 151 11.90 2.43 3.97
CA GLU A 151 12.54 1.20 3.49
C GLU A 151 11.53 0.19 2.92
N ASP A 152 10.30 0.62 2.62
CA ASP A 152 9.29 -0.24 1.99
C ASP A 152 9.76 -0.68 0.59
N LYS A 153 9.89 -1.99 0.42
CA LYS A 153 10.36 -2.59 -0.84
C LYS A 153 9.21 -3.00 -1.75
N ILE A 154 7.97 -2.98 -1.26
CA ILE A 154 6.75 -3.34 -1.99
C ILE A 154 6.13 -2.11 -2.64
N VAL A 155 6.01 -1.01 -1.89
CA VAL A 155 5.51 0.27 -2.40
C VAL A 155 6.60 1.33 -2.19
N PRO A 156 7.15 1.92 -3.27
CA PRO A 156 8.17 2.94 -3.14
C PRO A 156 7.60 4.21 -2.48
N PHE A 157 8.29 4.72 -1.46
CA PHE A 157 7.86 5.91 -0.72
C PHE A 157 7.82 7.15 -1.62
N GLU A 158 8.63 7.19 -2.68
CA GLU A 158 8.69 8.29 -3.63
C GLU A 158 7.34 8.52 -4.32
N LEU A 159 6.59 7.45 -4.62
CA LEU A 159 5.24 7.56 -5.17
C LEU A 159 4.26 8.17 -4.16
N GLN A 160 4.38 7.82 -2.88
CA GLN A 160 3.56 8.44 -1.82
C GLN A 160 3.92 9.92 -1.60
N ARG A 161 5.19 10.28 -1.69
CA ARG A 161 5.63 11.69 -1.69
C ARG A 161 5.06 12.46 -2.89
N CYS A 162 4.96 11.84 -4.08
CA CYS A 162 4.33 12.47 -5.23
C CYS A 162 2.84 12.76 -4.97
N ILE A 163 2.12 11.78 -4.39
CA ILE A 163 0.71 11.93 -4.03
C ILE A 163 0.54 13.06 -3.02
N SER A 164 1.32 13.10 -1.94
CA SER A 164 1.18 14.12 -0.89
C SER A 164 1.56 15.53 -1.38
N LYS A 165 2.50 15.66 -2.32
CA LYS A 165 2.80 16.94 -2.99
C LYS A 165 1.63 17.44 -3.83
N LYS A 166 0.94 16.54 -4.55
CA LYS A 166 -0.23 16.91 -5.38
C LYS A 166 -1.48 17.17 -4.54
N LEU A 167 -1.61 16.48 -3.42
CA LEU A 167 -2.76 16.54 -2.51
C LEU A 167 -2.33 17.14 -1.16
N PRO A 168 -2.15 18.47 -1.05
CA PRO A 168 -1.63 19.12 0.16
C PRO A 168 -2.56 18.99 1.37
N TRP A 169 -3.79 18.55 1.18
CA TRP A 169 -4.74 18.22 2.23
C TRP A 169 -4.47 16.86 2.90
N ILE A 170 -3.50 16.07 2.40
CA ILE A 170 -3.07 14.81 3.01
C ILE A 170 -1.90 15.06 3.95
N GLN A 171 -2.04 14.60 5.18
CA GLN A 171 -0.96 14.52 6.15
C GLN A 171 -0.10 13.29 5.88
N TYR A 172 1.09 13.49 5.32
CA TYR A 172 2.02 12.43 5.00
C TYR A 172 3.04 12.21 6.13
N HIS A 173 3.10 10.96 6.61
CA HIS A 173 3.97 10.48 7.68
C HIS A 173 4.90 9.43 7.10
N GLU A 174 6.20 9.57 7.35
CA GLU A 174 7.24 8.68 6.82
C GLU A 174 8.08 8.10 7.97
N VAL A 175 8.17 6.78 8.02
CA VAL A 175 8.91 6.04 9.06
C VAL A 175 10.28 5.67 8.52
N ALA A 176 11.33 6.30 9.05
CA ALA A 176 12.69 6.23 8.50
C ALA A 176 13.27 4.80 8.44
N ASP A 177 13.03 3.97 9.45
CA ASP A 177 13.43 2.57 9.51
C ASP A 177 12.24 1.62 9.21
N GLY A 178 11.19 2.16 8.58
CA GLY A 178 9.93 1.50 8.31
C GLY A 178 9.93 0.74 6.99
N GLY A 179 9.48 -0.51 7.02
CA GLY A 179 9.16 -1.31 5.84
C GLY A 179 7.67 -1.35 5.54
N HIS A 180 7.20 -2.41 4.88
CA HIS A 180 5.79 -2.54 4.48
C HIS A 180 4.87 -2.95 5.65
N LEU A 181 5.41 -3.54 6.72
CA LEU A 181 4.61 -4.11 7.81
C LEU A 181 4.42 -3.15 8.98
N LEU A 182 4.32 -1.84 8.71
CA LEU A 182 4.19 -0.78 9.72
C LEU A 182 3.09 -1.08 10.76
N VAL A 183 1.96 -1.65 10.33
CA VAL A 183 0.85 -2.01 11.23
C VAL A 183 1.22 -3.05 12.28
N HIS A 184 2.37 -3.71 12.18
CA HIS A 184 2.85 -4.68 13.16
C HIS A 184 3.95 -4.12 14.08
N TYR A 185 4.31 -2.85 13.95
CA TYR A 185 5.37 -2.24 14.74
C TYR A 185 4.84 -1.75 16.08
N ASN A 186 5.55 -2.08 17.15
CA ASN A 186 5.23 -1.59 18.49
C ASN A 186 5.37 -0.06 18.55
N GLY A 187 4.45 0.60 19.25
CA GLY A 187 4.39 2.06 19.40
C GLY A 187 3.79 2.80 18.18
N LEU A 188 4.05 2.33 16.96
CA LEU A 188 3.57 2.99 15.75
C LEU A 188 2.04 2.97 15.61
N ARG A 189 1.39 1.89 16.05
CA ARG A 189 -0.09 1.80 16.11
C ARG A 189 -0.69 2.92 16.97
N GLU A 190 -0.10 3.17 18.13
CA GLU A 190 -0.58 4.21 19.04
C GLU A 190 -0.38 5.60 18.42
N ALA A 191 0.78 5.85 17.82
CA ALA A 191 1.05 7.09 17.10
C ALA A 191 0.06 7.34 15.94
N ILE A 192 -0.24 6.31 15.15
CA ILE A 192 -1.25 6.38 14.08
C ILE A 192 -2.63 6.76 14.65
N LEU A 193 -3.07 6.11 15.73
CA LEU A 193 -4.36 6.37 16.34
C LEU A 193 -4.42 7.78 16.97
N ARG A 194 -3.35 8.21 17.64
CA ARG A 194 -3.26 9.56 18.22
C ARG A 194 -3.26 10.65 17.15
N ALA A 195 -2.51 10.48 16.07
CA ALA A 195 -2.54 11.41 14.95
C ALA A 195 -3.95 11.52 14.35
N MET A 196 -4.64 10.39 14.15
CA MET A 196 -5.99 10.37 13.56
C MET A 196 -7.07 10.92 14.50
N LEU A 197 -7.03 10.58 15.79
CA LEU A 197 -8.10 10.90 16.74
C LEU A 197 -7.89 12.22 17.48
N LEU A 198 -6.64 12.58 17.74
CA LEU A 198 -6.26 13.73 18.57
C LEU A 198 -5.58 14.83 17.74
N GLY A 199 -5.22 14.57 16.48
CA GLY A 199 -4.47 15.50 15.65
C GLY A 199 -3.04 15.72 16.15
N GLU A 200 -2.50 14.79 16.96
CA GLU A 200 -1.13 14.89 17.47
C GLU A 200 -0.12 14.79 16.32
N GLU A 201 0.69 15.83 16.15
CA GLU A 201 1.82 15.79 15.21
C GLU A 201 3.03 15.10 15.86
N HIS A 202 3.47 14.01 15.25
CA HIS A 202 4.69 13.33 15.63
C HIS A 202 5.84 13.79 14.74
N HIS A 203 6.63 14.76 15.21
CA HIS A 203 7.79 15.29 14.47
C HIS A 203 8.79 14.20 14.00
N LEU A 204 8.85 13.07 14.71
CA LEU A 204 9.69 11.91 14.36
C LEU A 204 9.31 11.25 13.03
N TYR A 205 8.07 11.41 12.58
CA TYR A 205 7.57 10.81 11.33
C TYR A 205 7.33 11.85 10.25
N ARG A 206 7.83 13.07 10.44
CA ARG A 206 7.81 14.06 9.36
C ARG A 206 8.81 13.61 8.28
N PRO A 207 8.43 13.63 7.00
CA PRO A 207 9.37 13.35 5.93
C PRO A 207 10.57 14.28 6.04
N SER A 208 11.78 13.74 5.92
CA SER A 208 12.99 14.58 5.85
C SER A 208 12.85 15.53 4.67
N ALA A 209 12.98 16.85 4.93
CA ALA A 209 13.01 17.88 3.89
C ALA A 209 14.15 17.64 2.89
N ASP A 210 15.23 17.00 3.35
CA ASP A 210 16.31 16.52 2.49
C ASP A 210 16.04 15.10 2.02
N LYS A 211 15.64 15.03 0.74
CA LYS A 211 15.91 14.01 -0.29
C LYS A 211 14.90 14.27 -1.38
N THR A 212 15.19 15.31 -2.15
CA THR A 212 14.51 15.69 -3.38
C THR A 212 14.41 14.47 -4.28
N VAL A 213 13.21 13.90 -4.39
CA VAL A 213 12.87 13.10 -5.57
C VAL A 213 12.71 14.12 -6.70
N PRO A 214 13.52 14.03 -7.77
CA PRO A 214 13.41 14.92 -8.92
C PRO A 214 12.03 14.83 -9.59
#